data_AF-A0A351Y4M0-F1
#
_entry.id   AF-A0A351Y4M0-F1
#
_cell.length_a   1.000
_cell.length_b   1.000
_cell.length_c   1.000
_cell.angle_alpha   90.00
_cell.angle_beta   90.00
_cell.angle_gamma   90.00
#
_symmetry.space_group_name_H-M   'P 1'
#
loop_
_entity.id
_entity.type
_entity.pdbx_description
1 polymer ?
#
loop_
_entity_poly.entity_id
_entity_poly.type
_entity_poly.pdbx_seq_one_letter_code
_entity_poly.pdbx_strand_id
1 'polypeptide(L)'
;MPGEPPNTIFDYFPDDFLLIIDESHMTLPQLRAMPGGDRSRKANLIKYGFRLPSAVDHRPLRFEELEGILGWKDLKDIVLDQAFDISANVSNTHVEIFNRYQKTKTARGENQLMTLVKKHKKDTKSIFLSATPSEYELKLSDKIVEQIIRPTGLLDPITYVYPKSGNYDSLILSIETLMKKKPHLKEFMDGYSLKDGIEEVFAGGDEA
;
A
#
# COMPACT_ATOMS: atom_id res chain seq x y z
N MET A 1 -24.10 6.69 -6.26
CA MET A 1 -24.17 8.15 -5.99
C MET A 1 -22.77 8.69 -5.77
N PRO A 2 -22.54 10.01 -5.91
CA PRO A 2 -21.20 10.60 -5.76
C PRO A 2 -20.58 10.25 -4.41
N GLY A 3 -19.33 9.77 -4.42
CA GLY A 3 -18.62 9.36 -3.20
C GLY A 3 -18.92 7.98 -2.64
N GLU A 4 -19.79 7.17 -3.26
CA GLU A 4 -20.02 5.79 -2.84
C GLU A 4 -18.77 4.89 -3.07
N PRO A 5 -18.54 3.89 -2.21
CA PRO A 5 -17.52 2.88 -2.44
C PRO A 5 -17.81 2.14 -3.76
N PRO A 6 -16.84 2.04 -4.68
CA PRO A 6 -17.03 1.35 -5.94
C PRO A 6 -17.21 -0.16 -5.76
N ASN A 7 -17.71 -0.82 -6.81
CA ASN A 7 -17.69 -2.27 -6.88
C ASN A 7 -16.26 -2.75 -7.12
N THR A 8 -15.89 -3.81 -6.42
CA THR A 8 -14.59 -4.49 -6.44
C THR A 8 -14.79 -5.99 -6.52
N ILE A 9 -13.69 -6.74 -6.54
CA ILE A 9 -13.75 -8.20 -6.56
C ILE A 9 -14.49 -8.79 -5.34
N PHE A 10 -14.44 -8.13 -4.18
CA PHE A 10 -15.12 -8.59 -2.96
C PHE A 10 -16.65 -8.69 -3.13
N ASP A 11 -17.24 -7.87 -3.99
CA ASP A 11 -18.68 -7.89 -4.24
C ASP A 11 -19.14 -9.17 -4.98
N TYR A 12 -18.22 -9.87 -5.64
CA TYR A 12 -18.50 -11.10 -6.38
C TYR A 12 -18.29 -12.37 -5.55
N PHE A 13 -17.70 -12.25 -4.36
CA PHE A 13 -17.55 -13.37 -3.43
C PHE A 13 -18.78 -13.49 -2.52
N PRO A 14 -19.11 -14.72 -2.06
CA PRO A 14 -20.14 -14.92 -1.05
C PRO A 14 -19.74 -14.24 0.26
N ASP A 15 -20.68 -14.07 1.19
CA ASP A 15 -20.46 -13.29 2.42
C ASP A 15 -19.56 -13.99 3.46
N ASP A 16 -19.19 -15.25 3.22
CA ASP A 16 -18.43 -16.14 4.09
C ASP A 16 -17.07 -16.58 3.51
N PHE A 17 -16.58 -15.89 2.48
CA PHE A 17 -15.31 -16.25 1.85
C PHE A 17 -14.10 -16.12 2.81
N LEU A 18 -13.04 -16.87 2.51
CA LEU A 18 -11.75 -16.77 3.20
C LEU A 18 -10.81 -15.84 2.42
N LEU A 19 -10.31 -14.80 3.09
CA LEU A 19 -9.28 -13.91 2.58
C LEU A 19 -7.93 -14.28 3.16
N ILE A 20 -6.93 -14.49 2.30
CA ILE A 20 -5.54 -14.66 2.70
C ILE A 20 -4.75 -13.48 2.18
N ILE A 21 -4.03 -12.81 3.08
CA ILE A 21 -3.19 -11.65 2.76
C ILE A 21 -1.75 -12.07 2.98
N ASP A 22 -1.08 -12.34 1.88
CA ASP A 22 0.34 -12.66 1.87
C ASP A 22 1.20 -11.40 2.04
N GLU A 23 2.36 -11.58 2.66
CA GLU A 23 3.26 -10.52 3.11
C GLU A 23 2.51 -9.31 3.68
N SER A 24 1.60 -9.59 4.63
CA SER A 24 0.61 -8.63 5.10
C SER A 24 1.23 -7.35 5.70
N HIS A 25 2.45 -7.43 6.21
CA HIS A 25 3.23 -6.29 6.68
C HIS A 25 3.58 -5.27 5.57
N MET A 26 3.59 -5.70 4.30
CA MET A 26 3.77 -4.84 3.12
C MET A 26 2.45 -4.60 2.38
N THR A 27 1.62 -5.64 2.26
CA THR A 27 0.36 -5.58 1.51
C THR A 27 -0.63 -4.60 2.14
N LEU A 28 -0.75 -4.56 3.47
CA LEU A 28 -1.67 -3.63 4.14
C LEU A 28 -1.28 -2.16 3.98
N PRO A 29 0.00 -1.75 4.15
CA PRO A 29 0.46 -0.41 3.78
C PRO A 29 0.16 -0.06 2.32
N GLN A 30 0.36 -1.00 1.39
CA GLN A 30 0.07 -0.79 -0.03
C GLN A 30 -1.41 -0.49 -0.26
N LEU A 31 -2.32 -1.33 0.28
CA LEU A 31 -3.77 -1.14 0.19
C LEU A 31 -4.19 0.21 0.78
N ARG A 32 -3.57 0.63 1.88
CA ARG A 32 -3.82 1.95 2.50
C ARG A 32 -3.40 3.12 1.60
N ALA A 33 -2.31 2.97 0.84
CA ALA A 33 -1.78 4.03 -0.01
C ALA A 33 -2.50 4.15 -1.38
N MET A 34 -3.11 3.07 -1.88
CA MET A 34 -3.74 3.02 -3.21
C MET A 34 -4.73 4.17 -3.50
N PRO A 35 -5.66 4.54 -2.61
CA PRO A 35 -6.62 5.62 -2.88
C PRO A 35 -5.95 6.98 -3.07
N GLY A 36 -4.91 7.26 -2.27
CA GLY A 36 -4.15 8.51 -2.34
C GLY A 36 -3.38 8.64 -3.64
N GLY A 37 -2.68 7.57 -4.04
CA GLY A 37 -1.95 7.51 -5.31
C GLY A 37 -2.87 7.66 -6.53
N ASP A 38 -4.00 6.94 -6.55
CA ASP A 38 -4.98 7.05 -7.63
C ASP A 38 -5.59 8.45 -7.72
N ARG A 39 -5.95 9.04 -6.57
CA ARG A 39 -6.52 10.38 -6.48
C ARG A 39 -5.58 11.43 -7.06
N SER A 40 -4.30 11.43 -6.68
CA SER A 40 -3.30 12.39 -7.17
C SER A 40 -3.20 12.37 -8.70
N ARG A 41 -3.10 11.17 -9.28
CA ARG A 41 -3.03 10.98 -10.73
C ARG A 41 -4.30 11.46 -11.45
N LYS A 42 -5.48 11.15 -10.93
CA LYS A 42 -6.75 11.56 -11.54
C LYS A 42 -7.06 13.04 -11.40
N ALA A 43 -6.68 13.65 -10.28
CA ALA A 43 -6.84 15.09 -10.09
C ALA A 43 -6.15 15.88 -11.21
N ASN A 44 -4.94 15.47 -11.61
CA ASN A 44 -4.24 16.06 -12.74
C ASN A 44 -5.00 15.88 -14.06
N LEU A 45 -5.47 14.66 -14.36
CA LEU A 45 -6.25 14.41 -15.59
C LEU A 45 -7.52 15.26 -15.67
N ILE A 46 -8.19 15.48 -14.54
CA ILE A 46 -9.40 16.31 -14.49
C ILE A 46 -9.03 17.79 -14.63
N LYS A 47 -8.00 18.26 -13.93
CA LYS A 47 -7.52 19.65 -13.99
C LYS A 47 -7.17 20.09 -15.41
N TYR A 48 -6.54 19.21 -16.18
CA TYR A 48 -6.17 19.48 -17.57
C TYR A 48 -7.24 19.07 -18.60
N GLY A 49 -8.45 18.70 -18.16
CA GLY A 49 -9.58 18.44 -19.06
C GLY A 49 -9.55 17.10 -19.79
N PHE A 50 -8.66 16.17 -19.43
CA PHE A 50 -8.61 14.82 -20.01
C PHE A 50 -9.71 13.89 -19.49
N ARG A 51 -10.28 14.19 -18.30
CA ARG A 51 -11.34 13.38 -17.68
C ARG A 51 -12.41 14.27 -17.04
N LEU A 52 -13.65 13.80 -17.04
CA LEU A 52 -14.75 14.42 -16.31
C LEU A 52 -14.54 14.29 -14.79
N PRO A 53 -15.10 15.23 -13.97
CA PRO A 53 -15.03 15.15 -12.51
C PRO A 53 -15.55 13.83 -11.90
N SER A 54 -16.49 13.15 -12.57
CA SER A 54 -17.02 11.85 -12.14
C SER A 54 -15.96 10.72 -12.14
N ALA A 55 -14.83 10.90 -12.83
CA ALA A 55 -13.75 9.91 -12.85
C ALA A 55 -13.11 9.68 -11.47
N VAL A 56 -13.27 10.62 -10.52
CA VAL A 56 -12.79 10.49 -9.13
C VAL A 56 -13.47 9.33 -8.41
N ASP A 57 -14.73 9.04 -8.73
CA ASP A 57 -15.50 7.99 -8.05
C ASP A 57 -15.07 6.58 -8.48
N HIS A 58 -14.43 6.41 -9.65
CA HIS A 58 -13.94 5.11 -10.13
C HIS A 58 -12.58 4.73 -9.53
N ARG A 59 -12.46 4.70 -8.21
CA ARG A 59 -11.18 4.60 -7.48
C ARG A 59 -10.97 3.25 -6.77
N PRO A 60 -9.77 2.98 -6.22
CA PRO A 60 -9.62 1.93 -5.21
C PRO A 60 -10.47 2.21 -3.96
N LEU A 61 -10.79 1.14 -3.22
CA LEU A 61 -11.41 1.25 -1.89
C LEU A 61 -10.46 1.95 -0.93
N ARG A 62 -11.01 2.85 -0.11
CA ARG A 62 -10.26 3.39 1.03
C ARG A 62 -9.99 2.28 2.04
N PHE A 63 -8.94 2.44 2.84
CA PHE A 63 -8.60 1.46 3.85
C PHE A 63 -9.75 1.29 4.86
N GLU A 64 -10.42 2.38 5.23
CA GLU A 64 -11.55 2.33 6.16
C GLU A 64 -12.79 1.67 5.53
N GLU A 65 -12.97 1.80 4.22
CA GLU A 65 -14.04 1.10 3.49
C GLU A 65 -13.76 -0.40 3.42
N LEU A 66 -12.51 -0.78 3.18
CA LEU A 66 -12.06 -2.17 3.21
C LEU A 66 -12.25 -2.78 4.60
N GLU A 67 -11.84 -2.06 5.65
CA GLU A 67 -12.02 -2.47 7.04
C GLU A 67 -13.51 -2.75 7.36
N GLY A 68 -14.42 -1.91 6.87
CA GLY A 68 -15.86 -2.12 7.03
C GLY A 68 -16.44 -3.25 6.21
N ILE A 69 -16.02 -3.39 4.95
CA ILE A 69 -16.48 -4.46 4.07
C ILE A 69 -16.07 -5.82 4.63
N LEU A 70 -14.83 -5.95 5.11
CA LEU A 70 -14.29 -7.21 5.63
C LEU A 70 -14.60 -7.46 7.11
N GLY A 71 -15.28 -6.53 7.79
CA GLY A 71 -15.63 -6.66 9.21
C GLY A 71 -14.44 -6.58 10.17
N TRP A 72 -13.34 -5.94 9.75
CA TRP A 72 -12.17 -5.68 10.60
C TRP A 72 -12.44 -4.58 11.63
N LYS A 73 -13.35 -3.66 11.31
CA LYS A 73 -13.85 -2.65 12.24
C LYS A 73 -15.36 -2.58 12.18
N ASP A 74 -15.96 -2.21 13.30
CA ASP A 74 -17.38 -1.90 13.35
C ASP A 74 -17.70 -0.72 12.44
N LEU A 75 -18.82 -0.82 11.70
CA LEU A 75 -19.27 0.21 10.76
C LEU A 75 -19.46 1.60 11.42
N LYS A 76 -19.61 1.63 12.75
CA LYS A 76 -19.77 2.85 13.55
C LYS A 76 -18.45 3.61 13.74
N ASP A 77 -17.33 2.91 13.70
CA ASP A 77 -15.98 3.45 13.95
C ASP A 77 -15.26 3.83 12.66
N ILE A 78 -15.91 3.64 11.51
CA ILE A 78 -15.36 3.94 10.19
C ILE A 78 -15.41 5.43 9.94
N VAL A 79 -14.25 6.02 9.63
CA VAL A 79 -14.16 7.41 9.21
C VAL A 79 -14.71 7.54 7.78
N LEU A 80 -15.93 8.07 7.68
CA LEU A 80 -16.58 8.39 6.41
C LEU A 80 -15.86 9.55 5.69
N ASP A 81 -15.92 9.54 4.36
CA ASP A 81 -15.25 10.52 3.52
C ASP A 81 -15.93 11.89 3.71
N GLN A 82 -15.20 12.87 4.23
CA GLN A 82 -15.68 14.25 4.27
C GLN A 82 -15.59 14.83 2.86
N ALA A 83 -16.69 15.43 2.38
CA ALA A 83 -16.75 16.01 1.04
C ALA A 83 -15.60 16.99 0.81
N PHE A 84 -14.71 16.65 -0.13
CA PHE A 84 -13.56 17.46 -0.51
C PHE A 84 -13.98 18.70 -1.31
N ASP A 85 -13.45 19.86 -0.96
CA ASP A 85 -13.71 21.11 -1.65
C ASP A 85 -12.75 21.28 -2.85
N ILE A 86 -13.20 20.88 -4.04
CA ILE A 86 -12.42 21.00 -5.30
C ILE A 86 -12.41 22.45 -5.81
N SER A 87 -13.10 23.37 -5.12
CA SER A 87 -13.28 24.79 -5.49
C SER A 87 -11.96 25.53 -5.78
N ALA A 88 -10.85 25.10 -5.18
CA ALA A 88 -9.55 25.76 -5.30
C ALA A 88 -8.84 25.58 -6.66
N ASN A 89 -9.25 24.64 -7.53
CA ASN A 89 -8.48 24.25 -8.73
C ASN A 89 -9.28 24.29 -10.04
N VAL A 90 -10.43 24.95 -10.06
CA VAL A 90 -11.40 24.84 -11.15
C VAL A 90 -11.78 26.24 -11.64
N SER A 91 -11.87 26.44 -12.96
CA SER A 91 -12.25 27.73 -13.55
C SER A 91 -13.65 28.16 -13.12
N ASN A 92 -13.89 29.47 -13.01
CA ASN A 92 -15.12 30.06 -12.45
C ASN A 92 -16.43 29.50 -13.04
N THR A 93 -16.44 29.07 -14.30
CA THR A 93 -17.60 28.45 -14.97
C THR A 93 -17.91 27.03 -14.48
N HIS A 94 -16.90 26.26 -14.08
CA HIS A 94 -17.10 24.94 -13.51
C HIS A 94 -17.43 25.01 -12.02
N VAL A 95 -17.00 26.06 -11.31
CA VAL A 95 -17.37 26.32 -9.90
C VAL A 95 -18.89 26.38 -9.72
N GLU A 96 -19.64 26.94 -10.68
CA GLU A 96 -21.10 26.98 -10.64
C GLU A 96 -21.75 25.59 -10.78
N ILE A 97 -21.18 24.71 -11.61
CA ILE A 97 -21.62 23.30 -11.74
C ILE A 97 -21.30 22.52 -10.45
N PHE A 98 -20.13 22.75 -9.85
CA PHE A 98 -19.72 22.13 -8.59
C PHE A 98 -20.54 22.61 -7.39
N ASN A 99 -20.90 23.89 -7.32
CA ASN A 99 -21.74 24.44 -6.26
C ASN A 99 -23.16 23.87 -6.27
N ARG A 100 -23.66 23.45 -7.45
CA ARG A 100 -24.93 22.71 -7.55
C ARG A 100 -24.82 21.29 -6.96
N TYR A 101 -23.64 20.68 -7.00
CA TYR A 101 -23.32 19.38 -6.36
C TYR A 101 -23.08 19.47 -4.84
N GLN A 102 -22.68 20.63 -4.31
CA GLN A 102 -22.35 20.83 -2.89
C GLN A 102 -23.56 20.83 -1.94
N LYS A 103 -24.81 20.90 -2.45
CA LYS A 103 -26.05 20.80 -1.64
C LYS A 103 -26.27 19.42 -1.00
N THR A 104 -25.36 18.47 -1.20
CA THR A 104 -25.49 17.05 -0.81
C THR A 104 -24.32 16.55 0.07
N LYS A 105 -23.80 17.37 1.00
CA LYS A 105 -22.72 16.93 1.91
C LYS A 105 -23.16 15.86 2.91
N THR A 106 -24.34 15.98 3.50
CA THR A 106 -24.95 14.95 4.37
C THR A 106 -25.28 13.67 3.61
N ALA A 107 -25.83 13.81 2.40
CA ALA A 107 -26.18 12.67 1.55
C ALA A 107 -24.97 11.80 1.18
N ARG A 108 -23.76 12.36 1.01
CA ARG A 108 -22.56 11.58 0.62
C ARG A 108 -22.14 10.58 1.69
N GLY A 109 -22.06 11.02 2.96
CA GLY A 109 -21.72 10.14 4.08
C GLY A 109 -22.80 9.09 4.32
N GLU A 110 -24.07 9.49 4.23
CA GLU A 110 -25.22 8.58 4.33
C GLU A 110 -25.22 7.52 3.22
N ASN A 111 -24.98 7.91 1.96
CA ASN A 111 -24.88 6.99 0.83
C ASN A 111 -23.71 6.02 0.98
N GLN A 112 -22.57 6.51 1.47
CA GLN A 112 -21.41 5.68 1.74
C GLN A 112 -21.71 4.64 2.82
N LEU A 113 -22.31 5.05 3.94
CA LEU A 113 -22.70 4.12 5.01
C LEU A 113 -23.73 3.09 4.51
N MET A 114 -24.78 3.52 3.81
CA MET A 114 -25.79 2.62 3.24
C MET A 114 -25.19 1.62 2.26
N THR A 115 -24.18 2.03 1.49
CA THR A 115 -23.48 1.15 0.56
C THR A 115 -22.55 0.19 1.30
N LEU A 116 -21.83 0.64 2.32
CA LEU A 116 -21.00 -0.23 3.17
C LEU A 116 -21.83 -1.28 3.91
N VAL A 117 -23.00 -0.92 4.43
CA VAL A 117 -23.94 -1.86 5.07
C VAL A 117 -24.35 -2.97 4.08
N LYS A 118 -24.59 -2.63 2.81
CA LYS A 118 -24.94 -3.61 1.78
C LYS A 118 -23.75 -4.48 1.34
N LYS A 119 -22.54 -3.91 1.36
CA LYS A 119 -21.31 -4.58 0.93
C LYS A 119 -20.62 -5.33 2.07
N HIS A 120 -21.09 -5.19 3.30
CA HIS A 120 -20.50 -5.81 4.48
C HIS A 120 -20.58 -7.34 4.38
N LYS A 121 -19.43 -7.98 4.53
CA LYS A 121 -19.26 -9.44 4.41
C LYS A 121 -19.22 -10.04 5.81
N LYS A 122 -20.42 -10.35 6.33
CA LYS A 122 -20.67 -10.67 7.74
C LYS A 122 -19.83 -11.85 8.26
N ASP A 123 -19.64 -12.87 7.45
CA ASP A 123 -19.05 -14.15 7.89
C ASP A 123 -17.64 -14.37 7.33
N THR A 124 -17.09 -13.40 6.59
CA THR A 124 -15.74 -13.45 6.03
C THR A 124 -14.68 -13.57 7.12
N LYS A 125 -13.67 -14.40 6.84
CA LYS A 125 -12.49 -14.56 7.69
C LYS A 125 -11.24 -14.11 6.95
N SER A 126 -10.30 -13.51 7.66
CA SER A 126 -9.03 -13.03 7.12
C SER A 126 -7.87 -13.72 7.83
N ILE A 127 -6.88 -14.17 7.05
CA ILE A 127 -5.61 -14.70 7.55
C ILE A 127 -4.50 -13.78 7.04
N PHE A 128 -3.74 -13.20 7.96
CA PHE A 128 -2.53 -12.44 7.67
C PHE A 128 -1.34 -13.38 7.68
N LEU A 129 -0.59 -13.44 6.58
CA LEU A 129 0.61 -14.23 6.44
C LEU A 129 1.81 -13.28 6.35
N SER A 130 2.70 -13.38 7.32
CA SER A 130 3.93 -12.59 7.37
C SER A 130 4.93 -13.21 8.31
N ALA A 131 6.22 -13.20 7.94
CA ALA A 131 7.31 -13.53 8.86
C ALA A 131 7.56 -12.41 9.90
N THR A 132 7.14 -11.18 9.57
CA THR A 132 7.32 -9.98 10.39
C THR A 132 6.01 -9.17 10.45
N PRO A 133 4.96 -9.69 11.12
CA PRO A 133 3.67 -8.99 11.21
C PRO A 133 3.82 -7.65 11.92
N SER A 134 3.17 -6.61 11.39
CA SER A 134 3.12 -5.29 12.01
C SER A 134 2.15 -5.25 13.19
N GLU A 135 2.25 -4.23 14.04
CA GLU A 135 1.33 -4.05 15.17
C GLU A 135 -0.16 -4.04 14.77
N TYR A 136 -0.47 -3.55 13.57
CA TYR A 136 -1.85 -3.47 13.10
C TYR A 136 -2.46 -4.88 12.94
N GLU A 137 -1.72 -5.80 12.35
CA GLU A 137 -2.16 -7.19 12.15
C GLU A 137 -2.31 -7.91 13.49
N LEU A 138 -1.36 -7.69 14.41
CA LEU A 138 -1.38 -8.27 15.75
C LEU A 138 -2.58 -7.80 16.58
N LYS A 139 -2.94 -6.52 16.47
CA LYS A 139 -4.11 -5.95 17.17
C LYS A 139 -5.44 -6.45 16.61
N LEU A 140 -5.49 -6.73 15.32
CA LEU A 140 -6.71 -7.23 14.65
C LEU A 140 -6.91 -8.74 14.86
N SER A 141 -5.82 -9.49 15.03
CA SER A 141 -5.86 -10.95 15.05
C SER A 141 -6.29 -11.49 16.41
N ASP A 142 -7.37 -12.26 16.44
CA ASP A 142 -7.80 -13.00 17.65
C ASP A 142 -6.80 -14.10 18.04
N LYS A 143 -6.13 -14.68 17.04
CA LYS A 143 -5.19 -15.79 17.20
C LYS A 143 -3.97 -15.58 16.33
N ILE A 144 -2.81 -15.87 16.90
CA ILE A 144 -1.52 -15.86 16.21
C ILE A 144 -1.04 -17.31 16.16
N VAL A 145 -0.71 -17.77 14.96
CA VAL A 145 -0.17 -19.10 14.72
C VAL A 145 1.23 -18.95 14.14
N GLU A 146 2.20 -19.56 14.78
CA GLU A 146 3.60 -19.50 14.36
C GLU A 146 4.02 -20.80 13.68
N GLN A 147 4.72 -20.67 12.56
CA GLN A 147 5.34 -21.79 11.86
C GLN A 147 6.84 -21.50 11.68
N ILE A 148 7.66 -21.99 12.61
CA ILE A 148 9.12 -21.75 12.62
C ILE A 148 9.88 -22.90 11.94
N ILE A 149 9.44 -24.15 12.16
CA ILE A 149 10.15 -25.33 11.66
C ILE A 149 9.97 -25.43 10.15
N ARG A 150 11.09 -25.39 9.42
CA ARG A 150 11.11 -25.62 7.96
C ARG A 150 11.07 -27.12 7.67
N PRO A 151 10.23 -27.59 6.72
CA PRO A 151 10.20 -29.01 6.33
C PRO A 151 11.54 -29.56 5.86
N THR A 152 12.42 -28.71 5.32
CA THR A 152 13.76 -29.10 4.84
C THR A 152 14.81 -29.22 5.95
N GLY A 153 14.51 -28.76 7.17
CA GLY A 153 15.48 -28.67 8.26
C GLY A 153 16.50 -27.53 8.14
N LEU A 154 16.32 -26.59 7.20
CA LEU A 154 17.21 -25.44 7.05
C LEU A 154 17.12 -24.52 8.29
N LEU A 155 18.26 -24.27 8.91
CA LEU A 155 18.39 -23.40 10.08
C LEU A 155 18.47 -21.92 9.67
N ASP A 156 18.05 -21.04 10.57
CA ASP A 156 18.30 -19.60 10.43
C ASP A 156 19.81 -19.31 10.39
N PRO A 157 20.25 -18.34 9.58
CA PRO A 157 21.67 -18.04 9.45
C PRO A 157 22.25 -17.43 10.73
N ILE A 158 23.52 -17.72 10.99
CA ILE A 158 24.28 -17.09 12.08
C ILE A 158 24.55 -15.63 11.70
N THR A 159 24.25 -14.70 12.62
CA THR A 159 24.49 -13.26 12.42
C THR A 159 25.73 -12.80 13.17
N TYR A 160 26.62 -12.08 12.48
CA TYR A 160 27.83 -11.48 13.06
C TYR A 160 27.68 -9.96 13.12
N VAL A 161 28.11 -9.35 14.23
CA VAL A 161 28.12 -7.88 14.41
C VAL A 161 29.57 -7.41 14.42
N TYR A 162 29.89 -6.46 13.53
CA TYR A 162 31.21 -5.84 13.44
C TYR A 162 31.11 -4.37 13.87
N PRO A 163 32.15 -3.82 14.53
CA PRO A 163 32.19 -2.39 14.82
C PRO A 163 32.19 -1.60 13.50
N LYS A 164 31.57 -0.41 13.53
CA LYS A 164 31.60 0.50 12.38
C LYS A 164 33.05 0.92 12.11
N SER A 165 33.66 0.34 11.09
CA SER A 165 34.96 0.75 10.55
C SER A 165 34.75 1.32 9.15
N GLY A 166 35.64 2.21 8.71
CA GLY A 166 35.71 2.61 7.29
C GLY A 166 36.41 1.59 6.40
N ASN A 167 36.89 0.48 6.97
CA ASN A 167 37.64 -0.54 6.26
C ASN A 167 36.67 -1.67 5.83
N TYR A 168 36.48 -1.81 4.52
CA TYR A 168 35.61 -2.80 3.90
C TYR A 168 36.36 -4.04 3.40
N ASP A 169 37.66 -4.17 3.67
CA ASP A 169 38.52 -5.25 3.13
C ASP A 169 37.97 -6.63 3.53
N SER A 170 37.52 -6.78 4.77
CA SER A 170 36.92 -8.03 5.26
C SER A 170 35.63 -8.39 4.52
N LEU A 171 34.83 -7.40 4.13
CA LEU A 171 33.60 -7.61 3.37
C LEU A 171 33.93 -8.03 1.94
N ILE A 172 34.85 -7.32 1.28
CA ILE A 172 35.30 -7.61 -0.08
C ILE A 172 35.87 -9.03 -0.16
N LEU A 173 36.78 -9.39 0.75
CA LEU A 173 37.36 -10.73 0.82
C LEU A 173 36.29 -11.82 1.01
N SER A 174 35.28 -11.54 1.82
CA SER A 174 34.16 -12.47 2.06
C SER A 174 33.31 -12.66 0.80
N ILE A 175 33.04 -11.58 0.05
CA ILE A 175 32.33 -11.64 -1.24
C ILE A 175 33.15 -12.44 -2.25
N GLU A 176 34.44 -12.15 -2.44
CA GLU A 176 35.29 -12.90 -3.37
C GLU A 176 35.34 -14.40 -3.04
N THR A 177 35.41 -14.73 -1.75
CA THR A 177 35.38 -16.12 -1.28
C THR A 177 34.03 -16.79 -1.57
N LEU A 178 32.92 -16.07 -1.36
CA LEU A 178 31.58 -16.54 -1.67
C LEU A 178 31.42 -16.79 -3.18
N MET A 179 31.92 -15.87 -4.01
CA MET A 179 31.88 -15.95 -5.47
C MET A 179 32.64 -17.16 -6.02
N LYS A 180 33.80 -17.48 -5.44
CA LYS A 180 34.54 -18.72 -5.76
C LYS A 180 33.73 -19.97 -5.42
N LYS A 181 32.98 -19.96 -4.31
CA LYS A 181 32.17 -21.11 -3.86
C LYS A 181 30.85 -21.25 -4.62
N LYS A 182 30.25 -20.13 -5.04
CA LYS A 182 28.94 -20.07 -5.72
C LYS A 182 29.00 -19.18 -6.97
N PRO A 183 29.58 -19.68 -8.08
CA PRO A 183 29.78 -18.88 -9.30
C PRO A 183 28.48 -18.36 -9.94
N HIS A 184 27.36 -19.07 -9.75
CA HIS A 184 26.04 -18.67 -10.26
C HIS A 184 25.51 -17.37 -9.63
N LEU A 185 26.07 -16.92 -8.51
CA LEU A 185 25.67 -15.64 -7.91
C LEU A 185 26.20 -14.42 -8.68
N LYS A 186 27.08 -14.62 -9.68
CA LYS A 186 27.74 -13.54 -10.40
C LYS A 186 26.76 -12.69 -11.19
N GLU A 187 25.72 -13.32 -11.75
CA GLU A 187 24.67 -12.64 -12.51
C GLU A 187 23.93 -11.58 -11.67
N PHE A 188 23.84 -11.77 -10.35
CA PHE A 188 23.22 -10.81 -9.43
C PHE A 188 24.14 -9.63 -9.09
N MET A 189 25.46 -9.77 -9.31
CA MET A 189 26.42 -8.67 -9.17
C MET A 189 26.56 -7.86 -10.45
N ASP A 190 26.38 -8.49 -11.61
CA ASP A 190 26.61 -7.85 -12.91
C ASP A 190 25.60 -6.74 -13.23
N GLY A 191 24.44 -6.70 -12.57
CA GLY A 191 23.48 -5.58 -12.63
C GLY A 191 23.91 -4.30 -11.87
N TYR A 192 24.97 -4.41 -11.06
CA TYR A 192 25.61 -3.29 -10.34
C TYR A 192 27.00 -2.94 -10.91
N SER A 193 27.44 -3.65 -11.95
CA SER A 193 28.52 -3.17 -12.80
C SER A 193 28.09 -1.81 -13.32
N LEU A 194 28.87 -0.77 -13.00
CA LEU A 194 28.76 0.60 -13.54
C LEU A 194 28.85 0.56 -15.07
N LYS A 195 27.81 0.09 -15.74
CA LYS A 195 27.43 0.56 -17.05
C LYS A 195 26.61 1.81 -16.76
N ASP A 196 27.24 2.94 -17.05
CA ASP A 196 26.79 4.32 -16.86
C ASP A 196 27.41 4.97 -15.61
N GLY A 197 28.43 5.79 -15.88
CA GLY A 197 29.41 6.30 -14.93
C GLY A 197 28.84 7.12 -13.78
N ILE A 198 29.41 6.86 -12.61
CA ILE A 198 29.45 7.81 -11.49
C ILE A 198 30.93 7.94 -11.11
N GLU A 199 31.74 8.46 -12.03
CA GLU A 199 32.87 9.30 -11.67
C GLU A 199 32.31 10.72 -11.66
N GLU A 200 32.45 11.47 -10.55
CA GLU A 200 32.04 12.89 -10.34
C GLU A 200 30.97 13.18 -9.27
N VAL A 201 30.91 12.45 -8.15
CA VAL A 201 30.16 12.95 -6.96
C VAL A 201 31.00 13.07 -5.69
N PHE A 202 32.25 12.57 -5.67
CA PHE A 202 33.11 12.63 -4.49
C PHE A 202 34.45 13.37 -4.71
N ALA A 203 34.65 14.04 -5.86
CA ALA A 203 35.83 14.85 -6.16
C ALA A 203 35.57 16.37 -6.00
N GLY A 204 34.88 16.76 -4.92
CA GLY A 204 34.52 18.16 -4.66
C GLY A 204 34.60 18.45 -3.17
N GLY A 205 35.80 18.37 -2.61
CA GLY A 205 36.03 18.63 -1.20
C GLY A 205 37.51 18.52 -0.86
N ASP A 206 38.33 19.34 -1.49
CA ASP A 206 39.58 19.89 -0.97
C ASP A 206 40.13 20.86 -2.03
N GLU A 207 40.02 22.17 -1.76
CA GLU A 207 41.06 23.20 -1.99
C GLU A 207 40.46 24.63 -1.88
N ALA A 208 41.11 25.43 -1.02
CA ALA A 208 40.99 26.87 -0.73
C ALA A 208 39.87 27.36 0.22
#